data_AF-F6L675-F1
#
_entry.id   AF-F6L675-F1
#
_cell.length_a   1.000
_cell.length_b   1.000
_cell.length_c   1.000
_cell.angle_alpha   90.00
_cell.angle_beta   90.00
_cell.angle_gamma   90.00
#
_symmetry.space_group_name_H-M   'P 1'
#
loop_
_entity.id
_entity.type
_entity.pdbx_description
1 polymer ?
#
loop_
_entity_poly.entity_id
_entity_poly.type
_entity_poly.pdbx_seq_one_letter_code
_entity_poly.pdbx_strand_id
1 'polypeptide(L)'
;GVDSIDPFVRGHPERGCFVLCKTSNPSANDFQTLSVGSRALFEEVAAKCEQWNSEDNVGLVVGATDVEALRRVRAVTPNLWILAPGIGAQGGNLEEAVTAGLSADGLGLLVPVSRGISKAVSPKEAAESLRDAINAVRKTKVAAASTVVTNSSANEFIKFALSFGVL
;
A
#
# COMPACT_ATOMS: atom_id res chain seq x y z
N GLY A 1 7.85 13.68 15.75
CA GLY A 1 7.92 13.90 14.29
C GLY A 1 9.01 13.02 13.73
N VAL A 2 9.80 13.49 12.76
CA VAL A 2 10.96 12.73 12.21
C VAL A 2 11.99 12.36 13.29
N ASP A 3 12.14 13.22 14.28
CA ASP A 3 12.96 13.04 15.50
C ASP A 3 12.59 11.79 16.31
N SER A 4 11.35 11.30 16.18
CA SER A 4 10.89 10.06 16.82
C SER A 4 11.15 8.80 15.98
N ILE A 5 11.51 8.97 14.70
CA ILE A 5 11.69 7.89 13.72
C ILE A 5 13.18 7.67 13.46
N ASP A 6 13.93 8.75 13.23
CA ASP A 6 15.36 8.73 12.89
C ASP A 6 16.22 7.77 13.73
N PRO A 7 16.07 7.70 15.07
CA PRO A 7 16.88 6.79 15.90
C PRO A 7 16.74 5.30 15.55
N PHE A 8 15.69 4.91 14.84
CA PHE A 8 15.42 3.52 14.47
C PHE A 8 15.80 3.18 13.03
N VAL A 9 15.93 4.19 12.16
CA VAL A 9 16.03 3.98 10.71
C VAL A 9 17.28 4.58 10.08
N ARG A 10 17.80 5.71 10.58
CA ARG A 10 18.95 6.39 9.96
C ARG A 10 20.26 5.74 10.41
N GLY A 11 21.07 5.31 9.46
CA GLY A 11 22.29 4.55 9.70
C GLY A 11 22.04 3.11 10.15
N HIS A 12 20.82 2.61 9.96
CA HIS A 12 20.36 1.29 10.40
C HIS A 12 19.56 0.60 9.28
N PRO A 13 20.18 0.28 8.13
CA PRO A 13 19.47 -0.29 6.97
C PRO A 13 18.88 -1.68 7.26
N GLU A 14 19.34 -2.36 8.32
CA GLU A 14 18.80 -3.65 8.77
C GLU A 14 17.55 -3.53 9.67
N ARG A 15 17.19 -2.30 10.06
CA ARG A 15 16.04 -1.98 10.91
C ARG A 15 15.03 -1.18 10.12
N GLY A 16 13.79 -1.20 10.57
CA GLY A 16 12.73 -0.39 9.98
C GLY A 16 11.59 -0.13 10.95
N CYS A 17 10.69 0.77 10.57
CA CYS A 17 9.51 1.09 11.36
C CYS A 17 8.26 1.22 10.47
N PHE A 18 7.09 0.97 11.06
CA PHE A 18 5.81 1.26 10.42
C PHE A 18 5.10 2.37 11.20
N VAL A 19 4.85 3.49 10.54
CA VAL A 19 4.22 4.67 11.13
C VAL A 19 2.70 4.54 11.03
N LEU A 20 1.98 4.81 12.12
CA LEU A 20 0.51 4.81 12.13
C LEU A 20 -0.01 5.96 11.24
N CYS A 21 -0.63 5.61 10.12
CA CYS A 21 -1.11 6.57 9.12
C CYS A 21 -2.63 6.71 9.16
N LYS A 22 -3.36 5.63 8.82
CA LYS A 22 -4.82 5.56 8.93
C LYS A 22 -5.24 4.24 9.57
N THR A 23 -5.61 4.24 10.85
CA THR A 23 -5.92 3.00 11.58
C THR A 23 -7.37 2.54 11.35
N SER A 24 -7.69 1.28 11.68
CA SER A 24 -9.00 0.67 11.40
C SER A 24 -10.05 0.85 12.52
N ASN A 25 -9.68 1.45 13.65
CA ASN A 25 -10.61 1.70 14.76
C ASN A 25 -11.59 2.86 14.42
N PRO A 26 -12.83 2.84 14.93
CA PRO A 26 -13.82 3.88 14.64
C PRO A 26 -13.38 5.32 14.93
N SER A 27 -12.67 5.54 16.03
CA SER A 27 -12.16 6.86 16.44
C SER A 27 -10.95 7.35 15.63
N ALA A 28 -10.47 6.58 14.65
CA ALA A 28 -9.39 7.02 13.76
C ALA A 28 -9.71 8.37 13.07
N ASN A 29 -10.98 8.56 12.73
CA ASN A 29 -11.45 9.74 12.01
C ASN A 29 -11.52 11.01 12.87
N ASP A 30 -11.42 10.91 14.20
CA ASP A 30 -11.43 12.08 15.10
C ASP A 30 -10.26 13.03 14.80
N PHE A 31 -9.13 12.48 14.34
CA PHE A 31 -7.93 13.24 13.99
C PHE A 31 -7.43 12.94 12.58
N GLN A 32 -7.36 11.67 12.18
CA GLN A 32 -6.60 11.27 10.99
C GLN A 32 -7.27 11.77 9.69
N THR A 33 -8.56 12.08 9.71
CA THR A 33 -9.30 12.64 8.56
C THR A 33 -9.49 14.16 8.61
N LEU A 34 -8.94 14.85 9.62
CA LEU A 34 -8.97 16.31 9.66
C LEU A 34 -8.29 16.88 8.42
N SER A 35 -8.88 17.93 7.85
CA SER A 35 -8.33 18.60 6.66
C SER A 35 -7.08 19.41 7.03
N VAL A 36 -6.01 19.20 6.26
CA VAL A 36 -4.76 19.94 6.30
C VAL A 36 -4.51 20.46 4.88
N GLY A 37 -4.96 21.69 4.61
CA GLY A 37 -4.94 22.25 3.26
C GLY A 37 -5.86 21.46 2.32
N SER A 38 -5.30 20.89 1.25
CA SER A 38 -6.04 20.09 0.26
C SER A 38 -6.10 18.60 0.56
N ARG A 39 -5.45 18.15 1.64
CA ARG A 39 -5.33 16.74 2.02
C ARG A 39 -5.94 16.46 3.38
N ALA A 40 -6.21 15.19 3.66
CA ALA A 40 -6.48 14.75 5.03
C ALA A 40 -5.16 14.55 5.80
N LEU A 41 -5.19 14.67 7.13
CA LEU A 41 -4.01 14.52 7.97
C LEU A 41 -3.25 13.19 7.71
N PHE A 42 -3.96 12.07 7.50
CA PHE A 42 -3.30 10.79 7.20
C PHE A 42 -2.48 10.82 5.90
N GLU A 43 -2.92 11.56 4.88
CA GLU A 43 -2.18 11.71 3.62
C GLU A 43 -0.95 12.60 3.81
N GLU A 44 -1.03 13.62 4.67
CA GLU A 44 0.14 14.42 5.05
C GLU A 44 1.17 13.58 5.82
N VAL A 45 0.71 12.71 6.72
CA VAL A 45 1.58 11.74 7.41
C VAL A 45 2.24 10.81 6.40
N ALA A 46 1.50 10.27 5.42
CA ALA A 46 2.04 9.42 4.37
C ALA A 46 3.11 10.15 3.54
N ALA A 47 2.81 11.36 3.09
CA ALA A 47 3.75 12.20 2.32
C ALA A 47 5.02 12.53 3.12
N LYS A 48 4.90 12.74 4.43
CA LYS A 48 6.07 12.95 5.30
C LYS A 48 6.92 11.69 5.46
N CYS A 49 6.30 10.52 5.60
CA CYS A 49 7.04 9.26 5.67
C CYS A 49 7.80 8.96 4.38
N GLU A 50 7.24 9.29 3.21
CA GLU A 50 7.97 9.21 1.93
C GLU A 50 9.22 10.10 1.96
N GLN A 51 9.10 11.32 2.48
CA GLN A 51 10.25 12.24 2.61
C GLN A 51 11.31 11.75 3.62
N TRP A 52 10.88 11.01 4.65
CA TRP A 52 11.77 10.50 5.70
C TRP A 52 12.41 9.15 5.35
N ASN A 53 11.91 8.46 4.33
CA ASN A 53 12.36 7.13 3.94
C ASN A 53 13.68 7.16 3.15
N SER A 54 14.80 7.48 3.80
CA SER A 54 16.11 7.58 3.12
C SER A 54 16.78 6.23 2.85
N GLU A 55 16.42 5.18 3.57
CA GLU A 55 17.08 3.86 3.52
C GLU A 55 16.12 2.71 3.18
N ASP A 56 14.95 3.03 2.60
CA ASP A 56 13.89 2.08 2.25
C ASP A 56 13.39 1.21 3.43
N ASN A 57 13.29 1.83 4.60
CA ASN A 57 12.98 1.18 5.87
C ASN A 57 11.89 1.90 6.71
N VAL A 58 11.18 2.83 6.11
CA VAL A 58 9.97 3.46 6.68
C VAL A 58 8.74 2.95 5.92
N GLY A 59 7.82 2.32 6.64
CA GLY A 59 6.53 1.88 6.12
C GLY A 59 5.35 2.57 6.81
N LEU A 60 4.14 2.27 6.35
CA LEU A 60 2.89 2.85 6.86
C LEU A 60 1.94 1.77 7.37
N VAL A 61 1.22 2.05 8.46
CA VAL A 61 0.09 1.23 8.89
C VAL A 61 -1.21 1.87 8.38
N VAL A 62 -1.93 1.14 7.54
CA VAL A 62 -3.21 1.58 6.95
C VAL A 62 -4.26 0.48 7.10
N GLY A 63 -5.37 0.74 7.76
CA GLY A 63 -6.43 -0.22 8.02
C GLY A 63 -7.06 -0.77 6.73
N ALA A 64 -7.08 -2.09 6.58
CA ALA A 64 -7.61 -2.76 5.40
C ALA A 64 -9.13 -2.70 5.26
N THR A 65 -9.83 -2.23 6.29
CA THR A 65 -11.28 -1.99 6.28
C THR A 65 -11.66 -0.70 5.54
N ASP A 66 -10.72 0.20 5.30
CA ASP A 66 -10.92 1.49 4.62
C ASP A 66 -10.17 1.48 3.28
N VAL A 67 -10.79 0.87 2.27
CA VAL A 67 -10.21 0.67 0.93
C VAL A 67 -9.90 2.02 0.26
N GLU A 68 -10.70 3.05 0.52
CA GLU A 68 -10.46 4.37 -0.05
C GLU A 68 -9.24 5.06 0.58
N ALA A 69 -9.06 4.94 1.90
CA ALA A 69 -7.83 5.39 2.54
C ALA A 69 -6.59 4.64 2.00
N LEU A 70 -6.68 3.32 1.79
CA LEU A 70 -5.60 2.54 1.16
C LEU A 70 -5.24 3.09 -0.23
N ARG A 71 -6.25 3.33 -1.07
CA ARG A 71 -6.07 3.87 -2.43
C ARG A 71 -5.41 5.25 -2.40
N ARG A 72 -5.88 6.14 -1.52
CA ARG A 72 -5.31 7.48 -1.35
C ARG A 72 -3.88 7.46 -0.83
N VAL A 73 -3.58 6.64 0.17
CA VAL A 73 -2.21 6.46 0.67
C VAL A 73 -1.30 5.92 -0.43
N ARG A 74 -1.71 4.86 -1.15
CA ARG A 74 -0.91 4.30 -2.25
C ARG A 74 -0.66 5.32 -3.37
N ALA A 75 -1.61 6.21 -3.64
CA ALA A 75 -1.42 7.29 -4.62
C ALA A 75 -0.40 8.34 -4.15
N VAL A 76 -0.35 8.63 -2.85
CA VAL A 76 0.63 9.56 -2.25
C VAL A 76 2.02 8.92 -2.13
N THR A 77 2.08 7.62 -1.82
CA THR A 77 3.32 6.87 -1.56
C THR A 77 3.37 5.60 -2.43
N PRO A 78 3.71 5.73 -3.73
CA PRO A 78 3.64 4.61 -4.67
C PRO A 78 4.50 3.42 -4.28
N ASN A 79 5.61 3.67 -3.58
CA ASN A 79 6.65 2.67 -3.33
C ASN A 79 6.75 2.20 -1.87
N LEU A 80 6.24 2.96 -0.90
CA LEU A 80 6.36 2.55 0.51
C LEU A 80 5.63 1.23 0.79
N TRP A 81 6.20 0.46 1.71
CA TRP A 81 5.55 -0.70 2.28
C TRP A 81 4.39 -0.30 3.17
N ILE A 82 3.23 -0.91 2.94
CA ILE A 82 2.03 -0.73 3.76
C ILE A 82 1.76 -2.01 4.54
N LEU A 83 1.66 -1.90 5.86
CA LEU A 83 1.12 -2.93 6.75
C LEU A 83 -0.39 -2.70 6.89
N ALA A 84 -1.20 -3.64 6.39
CA ALA A 84 -2.64 -3.50 6.27
C ALA A 84 -3.44 -4.43 7.19
N PRO A 85 -3.54 -4.12 8.50
CA PRO A 85 -4.34 -4.92 9.43
C PRO A 85 -5.85 -4.73 9.18
N GLY A 86 -6.64 -5.75 9.48
CA GLY A 86 -8.11 -5.68 9.45
C GLY A 86 -8.80 -6.62 8.46
N ILE A 87 -8.06 -7.39 7.68
CA ILE A 87 -8.63 -8.46 6.84
C ILE A 87 -9.17 -9.60 7.71
N GLY A 88 -10.35 -10.12 7.33
CA GLY A 88 -11.03 -11.22 8.02
C GLY A 88 -11.82 -10.75 9.23
N ALA A 89 -11.21 -10.76 10.42
CA ALA A 89 -11.92 -10.55 11.70
C ALA A 89 -12.61 -9.18 11.85
N GLN A 90 -12.21 -8.18 11.06
CA GLN A 90 -12.82 -6.83 11.05
C GLN A 90 -13.61 -6.57 9.77
N GLY A 91 -13.84 -7.60 8.94
CA GLY A 91 -14.74 -7.52 7.78
C GLY A 91 -14.18 -6.86 6.52
N GLY A 92 -12.86 -6.58 6.45
CA GLY A 92 -12.26 -6.03 5.22
C GLY A 92 -12.35 -7.00 4.04
N ASN A 93 -12.77 -6.50 2.86
CA ASN A 93 -12.74 -7.26 1.62
C ASN A 93 -11.27 -7.43 1.16
N LEU A 94 -10.79 -8.68 1.19
CA LEU A 94 -9.40 -9.02 0.84
C LEU A 94 -9.05 -8.56 -0.58
N GLU A 95 -9.89 -8.82 -1.57
CA GLU A 95 -9.59 -8.52 -2.98
C GLU A 95 -9.48 -7.02 -3.21
N GLU A 96 -10.44 -6.25 -2.71
CA GLU A 96 -10.43 -4.78 -2.84
C GLU A 96 -9.26 -4.14 -2.10
N ALA A 97 -9.00 -4.57 -0.86
CA ALA A 97 -7.91 -4.02 -0.05
C ALA A 97 -6.54 -4.36 -0.66
N VAL A 98 -6.33 -5.59 -1.13
CA VAL A 98 -5.09 -5.99 -1.81
C VAL A 98 -4.94 -5.20 -3.11
N THR A 99 -5.99 -5.09 -3.92
CA THR A 99 -5.95 -4.31 -5.16
C THR A 99 -5.59 -2.85 -4.91
N ALA A 100 -6.21 -2.21 -3.91
CA ALA A 100 -5.93 -0.82 -3.55
C ALA A 100 -4.53 -0.63 -2.94
N GLY A 101 -4.08 -1.58 -2.12
CA GLY A 101 -2.87 -1.46 -1.32
C GLY A 101 -1.57 -1.86 -2.02
N LEU A 102 -1.59 -2.76 -3.01
CA LEU A 102 -0.38 -3.21 -3.70
C LEU A 102 0.32 -2.05 -4.46
N SER A 103 1.64 -2.08 -4.57
CA SER A 103 2.39 -1.23 -5.50
C SER A 103 2.22 -1.71 -6.96
N ALA A 104 2.75 -0.95 -7.93
CA ALA A 104 2.59 -1.24 -9.36
C ALA A 104 3.25 -2.57 -9.78
N ASP A 105 4.33 -2.96 -9.11
CA ASP A 105 5.02 -4.25 -9.27
C ASP A 105 4.31 -5.41 -8.57
N GLY A 106 3.19 -5.16 -7.89
CA GLY A 106 2.45 -6.16 -7.13
C GLY A 106 3.10 -6.53 -5.79
N LEU A 107 3.99 -5.71 -5.25
CA LEU A 107 4.56 -5.84 -3.90
C LEU A 107 3.99 -4.76 -2.97
N GLY A 108 4.80 -4.27 -2.03
CA GLY A 108 4.52 -3.07 -1.23
C GLY A 108 3.40 -3.20 -0.20
N LEU A 109 2.81 -4.38 -0.03
CA LEU A 109 1.70 -4.61 0.91
C LEU A 109 1.95 -5.87 1.75
N LEU A 110 1.81 -5.71 3.06
CA LEU A 110 1.81 -6.79 4.04
C LEU A 110 0.40 -6.89 4.65
N VAL A 111 -0.21 -8.07 4.61
CA VAL A 111 -1.56 -8.31 5.14
C VAL A 111 -1.47 -9.20 6.38
N PRO A 112 -1.31 -8.61 7.59
CA PRO A 112 -1.17 -9.39 8.81
C PRO A 112 -2.51 -10.02 9.21
N VAL A 113 -2.55 -11.36 9.25
CA VAL A 113 -3.70 -12.12 9.75
C VAL A 113 -3.23 -13.06 10.86
N SER A 114 -3.54 -12.71 12.11
CA SER A 114 -3.15 -13.50 13.29
C SER A 114 -4.27 -14.48 13.69
N ARG A 115 -5.31 -13.99 14.38
CA ARG A 115 -6.41 -14.83 14.91
C ARG A 115 -7.14 -15.66 13.85
N GLY A 116 -7.25 -15.15 12.62
CA GLY A 116 -7.86 -15.88 11.51
C GLY A 116 -7.11 -17.14 11.10
N ILE A 117 -5.79 -17.18 11.36
CA ILE A 117 -4.93 -18.36 11.12
C ILE A 117 -4.77 -19.16 12.40
N SER A 118 -4.38 -18.53 13.50
CA SER A 118 -4.02 -19.23 14.74
C SER A 118 -5.19 -19.91 15.44
N LYS A 119 -6.43 -19.49 15.16
CA LYS A 119 -7.66 -20.11 15.70
C LYS A 119 -8.43 -20.93 14.69
N ALA A 120 -7.90 -21.12 13.48
CA ALA A 120 -8.54 -21.96 12.47
C ALA A 120 -8.47 -23.44 12.89
N VAL A 121 -9.41 -24.25 12.38
CA VAL A 121 -9.38 -25.72 12.56
C VAL A 121 -8.09 -26.30 11.99
N SER A 122 -7.65 -25.80 10.82
CA SER A 122 -6.36 -26.12 10.21
C SER A 122 -5.60 -24.81 9.92
N PRO A 123 -4.68 -24.37 10.81
CA PRO A 123 -3.92 -23.14 10.62
C PRO A 123 -3.08 -23.14 9.33
N LYS A 124 -2.54 -24.29 8.94
CA LYS A 124 -1.77 -24.43 7.69
C LYS A 124 -2.64 -24.12 6.47
N GLU A 125 -3.80 -24.76 6.35
CA GLU A 125 -4.71 -24.54 5.23
C GLU A 125 -5.24 -23.09 5.21
N ALA A 126 -5.53 -22.51 6.38
CA ALA A 126 -5.95 -21.11 6.46
C ALA A 126 -4.87 -20.15 5.92
N ALA A 127 -3.60 -20.40 6.26
CA ALA A 127 -2.48 -19.62 5.76
C ALA A 127 -2.26 -19.82 4.24
N GLU A 128 -2.34 -21.06 3.76
CA GLU A 128 -2.19 -21.39 2.33
C GLU A 128 -3.31 -20.76 1.49
N SER A 129 -4.56 -20.85 1.95
CA SER A 129 -5.71 -20.23 1.29
C SER A 129 -5.59 -18.71 1.20
N LEU A 130 -5.19 -18.05 2.30
CA LEU A 130 -4.95 -16.60 2.30
C LEU A 130 -3.84 -16.20 1.32
N ARG A 131 -2.72 -16.92 1.33
CA ARG A 131 -1.60 -16.70 0.41
C ARG A 131 -2.07 -16.83 -1.05
N ASP A 132 -2.83 -17.87 -1.35
CA ASP A 132 -3.27 -18.17 -2.72
C ASP A 132 -4.28 -17.12 -3.22
N ALA A 133 -5.19 -16.67 -2.36
CA ALA A 133 -6.10 -15.57 -2.66
C ALA A 133 -5.35 -14.25 -2.94
N ILE A 134 -4.36 -13.88 -2.11
CA ILE A 134 -3.51 -12.69 -2.34
C ILE A 134 -2.75 -12.82 -3.67
N ASN A 135 -2.19 -13.99 -3.94
CA ASN A 135 -1.43 -14.23 -5.18
C ASN A 135 -2.29 -14.17 -6.44
N ALA A 136 -3.56 -14.59 -6.37
CA ALA A 136 -4.51 -14.46 -7.47
C ALA A 136 -4.72 -12.99 -7.84
N VAL A 137 -5.00 -12.14 -6.84
CA VAL A 137 -5.17 -10.68 -7.03
C VAL A 137 -3.89 -10.03 -7.55
N ARG A 138 -2.74 -10.40 -6.97
CA ARG A 138 -1.42 -9.88 -7.40
C ARG A 138 -1.15 -10.15 -8.88
N LYS A 139 -1.41 -11.38 -9.36
CA LYS A 139 -1.23 -11.75 -10.77
C LYS A 139 -2.07 -10.87 -11.69
N THR A 140 -3.34 -10.65 -11.35
CA THR A 140 -4.24 -9.78 -12.13
C THR A 140 -3.74 -8.34 -12.18
N LYS A 141 -3.28 -7.79 -11.05
CA LYS A 141 -2.78 -6.41 -10.98
C LYS A 141 -1.52 -6.20 -11.81
N VAL A 142 -0.53 -7.10 -11.69
CA VAL A 142 0.73 -6.99 -12.43
C VAL A 142 0.50 -7.12 -13.93
N ALA A 143 -0.36 -8.06 -14.35
CA ALA A 143 -0.73 -8.21 -15.76
C ALA A 143 -1.36 -6.93 -16.33
N ALA A 144 -2.30 -6.32 -15.59
CA ALA A 144 -2.93 -5.07 -15.99
C ALA A 144 -1.92 -3.90 -16.09
N ALA A 145 -0.98 -3.79 -15.14
CA ALA A 145 0.06 -2.77 -15.17
C ALA A 145 0.99 -2.92 -16.39
N SER A 146 1.40 -4.14 -16.73
CA SER A 146 2.22 -4.40 -17.93
C SER A 146 1.51 -3.98 -19.22
N THR A 147 0.22 -4.28 -19.36
CA THR A 147 -0.58 -3.88 -20.53
C THR A 147 -0.72 -2.36 -20.67
N VAL A 148 -0.88 -1.64 -19.56
CA VAL A 148 -0.96 -0.17 -19.55
C VAL A 148 0.36 0.44 -20.00
N VAL A 149 1.49 -0.05 -19.49
CA VAL A 149 2.83 0.44 -19.88
C VAL A 149 3.06 0.24 -21.38
N THR A 150 2.79 -0.96 -21.92
CA THR A 150 2.98 -1.21 -23.36
C THR A 150 2.14 -0.30 -24.25
N ASN A 151 0.89 -0.03 -23.88
CA ASN A 151 0.01 0.86 -24.65
C ASN A 151 0.43 2.32 -24.54
N SER A 152 0.91 2.76 -23.37
CA SER A 152 1.43 4.12 -23.18
C SER A 152 2.69 4.35 -24.02
N SER A 153 3.64 3.42 -23.99
CA SER A 153 4.88 3.51 -24.77
C SER A 153 4.62 3.50 -26.28
N ALA A 154 3.67 2.67 -26.74
CA ALA A 154 3.26 2.66 -28.14
C ALA A 154 2.61 4.00 -28.57
N ASN A 155 1.74 4.57 -27.72
CA ASN A 155 1.12 5.86 -27.99
C ASN A 155 2.11 7.02 -27.97
N GLU A 156 3.11 7.01 -27.09
CA GLU A 156 4.19 8.00 -27.10
C GLU A 156 5.06 7.87 -28.34
N PHE A 157 5.40 6.65 -28.76
CA PHE A 157 6.16 6.43 -29.98
C PHE A 157 5.41 6.92 -31.23
N ILE A 158 4.11 6.65 -31.32
CA ILE A 158 3.27 7.15 -32.43
C ILE A 158 3.23 8.67 -32.43
N LYS A 159 3.01 9.31 -31.27
CA LYS A 159 3.04 10.77 -31.14
C LYS A 159 4.39 11.37 -31.55
N PHE A 160 5.48 10.74 -31.13
CA PHE A 160 6.83 11.12 -31.49
C PHE A 160 7.08 10.98 -33.01
N ALA A 161 6.74 9.84 -33.61
CA ALA A 161 6.92 9.61 -35.04
C ALA A 161 6.10 10.60 -35.90
N LEU A 162 4.87 10.93 -35.48
CA LEU A 162 4.04 11.96 -36.12
C LEU A 162 4.67 13.37 -36.00
N SER A 163 5.34 13.69 -34.88
CA SER A 163 5.99 15.00 -34.73
C SER A 163 7.19 15.22 -35.66
N PHE A 164 7.75 14.14 -36.19
CA PHE A 164 8.84 14.16 -37.18
C PHE A 164 8.37 13.85 -38.62
N GLY A 165 7.06 13.65 -38.84
CA GLY A 165 6.49 13.36 -40.16
C GLY A 165 6.96 12.03 -40.77
N VAL A 166 7.32 11.05 -39.94
CA VAL A 166 7.86 9.74 -40.37
C VAL A 166 6.76 8.69 -40.55
N LEU A 167 5.51 9.03 -40.19
CA LEU A 167 4.29 8.22 -40.37
C LEU A 167 3.21 9.03 -41.09
#